data_AF-A0A381TYC8-F1
#
_entry.id   AF-A0A381TYC8-F1
#
_cell.length_a   1.000
_cell.length_b   1.000
_cell.length_c   1.000
_cell.angle_alpha   90.00
_cell.angle_beta   90.00
_cell.angle_gamma   90.00
#
_symmetry.space_group_name_H-M   'P 1'
#
loop_
_entity.id
_entity.type
_entity.pdbx_description
1 polymer ?
#
loop_
_entity_poly.entity_id
_entity_poly.type
_entity_poly.pdbx_seq_one_letter_code
_entity_poly.pdbx_strand_id
1 'polypeptide(L)'
;MNPEEWLKEEASWQLGKIIDALNAAHTMPFHCAWLERDLGKNYMEMLKGMESLLLMIWSQLNSSSISKIEHQVMVWYGRQKRSQKNILSGYYRLQEYLTEWASSPEAQSYGLSGKWSDYLLFVMAVETNLLTKASSGIISLPARNRETIATLFLSKMQMIYTAEPHQLCTDFFTWLSPFTQESVSLPVFEDDDLRQTKFAAFNVFRKELTKSDQWPSLCGMYLDVLDEIAGKRNEQQEEEKT
;
A
#
# COMPACT_ATOMS: atom_id res chain seq x y z
N MET A 1 -28.82 14.01 1.66
CA MET A 1 -27.81 13.94 0.61
C MET A 1 -28.47 13.45 -0.65
N ASN A 2 -28.38 14.18 -1.74
CA ASN A 2 -28.88 13.68 -3.02
C ASN A 2 -27.86 12.70 -3.64
N PRO A 3 -28.27 11.80 -4.55
CA PRO A 3 -27.35 10.80 -5.13
C PRO A 3 -26.14 11.40 -5.84
N GLU A 4 -26.27 12.61 -6.40
CA GLU A 4 -25.19 13.30 -7.11
C GLU A 4 -24.12 13.84 -6.16
N GLU A 5 -24.53 14.39 -5.01
CA GLU A 5 -23.66 14.82 -3.91
C GLU A 5 -22.89 13.63 -3.37
N TRP A 6 -23.56 12.49 -3.17
CA TRP A 6 -22.90 11.26 -2.72
C TRP A 6 -21.83 10.79 -3.72
N LEU A 7 -22.16 10.74 -5.01
CA LEU A 7 -21.21 10.37 -6.05
C LEU A 7 -19.99 11.29 -6.09
N LYS A 8 -20.19 12.61 -5.88
CA LYS A 8 -19.12 13.62 -5.86
C LYS A 8 -18.22 13.49 -4.65
N GLU A 9 -18.79 13.34 -3.46
CA GLU A 9 -18.05 13.19 -2.22
C GLU A 9 -17.24 11.90 -2.21
N GLU A 10 -17.87 10.78 -2.59
CA GLU A 10 -17.21 9.48 -2.64
C GLU A 10 -16.08 9.44 -3.68
N ALA A 11 -16.30 9.99 -4.88
CA ALA A 11 -15.26 10.09 -5.90
C ALA A 11 -14.09 10.98 -5.44
N SER A 12 -14.37 12.11 -4.78
CA SER A 12 -13.33 13.01 -4.28
C SER A 12 -12.53 12.37 -3.16
N TRP A 13 -13.19 11.62 -2.28
CA TRP A 13 -12.56 10.90 -1.19
C TRP A 13 -11.63 9.79 -1.68
N GLN A 14 -12.11 8.93 -2.59
CA GLN A 14 -11.27 7.89 -3.21
C GLN A 14 -10.11 8.49 -3.99
N LEU A 15 -10.37 9.53 -4.78
CA LEU A 15 -9.35 10.22 -5.56
C LEU A 15 -8.25 10.82 -4.66
N GLY A 16 -8.62 11.39 -3.51
CA GLY A 16 -7.68 11.90 -2.52
C GLY A 16 -6.71 10.82 -2.04
N LYS A 17 -7.23 9.66 -1.59
CA LYS A 17 -6.40 8.52 -1.15
C LYS A 17 -5.45 8.03 -2.25
N ILE A 18 -5.95 7.92 -3.47
CA ILE A 18 -5.18 7.43 -4.61
C ILE A 18 -4.05 8.42 -4.96
N ILE A 19 -4.36 9.72 -5.04
CA ILE A 19 -3.36 10.76 -5.31
C ILE A 19 -2.30 10.78 -4.21
N ASP A 20 -2.71 10.71 -2.94
CA ASP A 20 -1.76 10.70 -1.82
C ASP A 20 -0.81 9.51 -1.91
N ALA A 21 -1.31 8.30 -2.20
CA ALA A 21 -0.48 7.11 -2.36
C ALA A 21 0.46 7.19 -3.58
N LEU A 22 -0.05 7.67 -4.73
CA LEU A 22 0.77 7.86 -5.94
C LEU A 22 1.88 8.89 -5.72
N ASN A 23 1.55 10.02 -5.10
CA ASN A 23 2.50 11.05 -4.72
C ASN A 23 3.51 10.52 -3.70
N ALA A 24 3.07 9.74 -2.73
CA ALA A 24 3.93 9.16 -1.72
C ALA A 24 4.97 8.22 -2.33
N ALA A 25 4.54 7.33 -3.23
CA ALA A 25 5.43 6.44 -3.96
C ALA A 25 6.45 7.21 -4.83
N HIS A 26 6.05 8.33 -5.44
CA HIS A 26 6.95 9.15 -6.25
C HIS A 26 7.95 9.98 -5.42
N THR A 27 7.57 10.38 -4.21
CA THR A 27 8.34 11.31 -3.36
C THR A 27 8.97 10.62 -2.15
N MET A 28 9.28 9.32 -2.28
CA MET A 28 10.00 8.58 -1.26
C MET A 28 11.34 9.25 -0.93
N PRO A 29 11.75 9.28 0.35
CA PRO A 29 13.00 9.94 0.77
C PRO A 29 14.28 9.24 0.27
N PHE A 30 14.15 8.05 -0.28
CA PHE A 30 15.21 7.26 -0.88
C PHE A 30 14.61 6.28 -1.90
N HIS A 31 15.46 5.63 -2.69
CA HIS A 31 15.03 4.60 -3.64
C HIS A 31 14.43 3.38 -2.90
N CYS A 32 13.19 3.02 -3.27
CA CYS A 32 12.44 1.89 -2.74
C CYS A 32 12.26 0.82 -3.82
N ALA A 33 13.09 -0.23 -3.78
CA ALA A 33 13.10 -1.27 -4.82
C ALA A 33 11.77 -2.04 -4.94
N TRP A 34 11.02 -2.23 -3.85
CA TRP A 34 9.72 -2.90 -3.91
C TRP A 34 8.71 -2.26 -4.88
N LEU A 35 8.78 -0.94 -5.09
CA LEU A 35 7.90 -0.24 -6.04
C LEU A 35 8.15 -0.66 -7.49
N GLU A 36 9.34 -1.21 -7.78
CA GLU A 36 9.75 -1.68 -9.10
C GLU A 36 9.58 -3.19 -9.27
N ARG A 37 9.20 -3.92 -8.21
CA ARG A 37 8.87 -5.35 -8.24
C ARG A 37 7.43 -5.56 -8.69
N ASP A 38 7.09 -6.79 -9.05
CA ASP A 38 5.78 -7.11 -9.63
C ASP A 38 4.61 -6.67 -8.77
N LEU A 39 4.70 -6.87 -7.45
CA LEU A 39 3.68 -6.47 -6.49
C LEU A 39 3.50 -4.94 -6.46
N GLY A 40 4.59 -4.19 -6.30
CA GLY A 40 4.57 -2.72 -6.31
C GLY A 40 4.14 -2.14 -7.66
N LYS A 41 4.67 -2.64 -8.78
CA LYS A 41 4.26 -2.23 -10.13
C LYS A 41 2.78 -2.45 -10.37
N ASN A 42 2.27 -3.63 -10.02
CA ASN A 42 0.87 -3.97 -10.20
C ASN A 42 -0.04 -3.05 -9.36
N TYR A 43 0.31 -2.81 -8.10
CA TYR A 43 -0.38 -1.85 -7.24
C TYR A 43 -0.42 -0.45 -7.88
N MET A 44 0.72 0.05 -8.35
CA MET A 44 0.81 1.37 -8.98
C MET A 44 0.04 1.46 -10.30
N GLU A 45 0.00 0.39 -11.11
CA GLU A 45 -0.82 0.32 -12.32
C GLU A 45 -2.32 0.40 -12.00
N MET A 46 -2.78 -0.30 -10.95
CA MET A 46 -4.16 -0.23 -10.50
C MET A 46 -4.55 1.17 -10.05
N LEU A 47 -3.74 1.80 -9.20
CA LEU A 47 -3.98 3.17 -8.71
C LEU A 47 -4.10 4.17 -9.87
N LYS A 48 -3.18 4.13 -10.84
CA LYS A 48 -3.22 4.99 -12.03
C LYS A 48 -4.47 4.74 -12.88
N GLY A 49 -4.91 3.49 -12.98
CA GLY A 49 -6.14 3.13 -13.68
C GLY A 49 -7.38 3.74 -13.02
N MET A 50 -7.47 3.65 -11.69
CA MET A 50 -8.56 4.24 -10.91
C MET A 50 -8.52 5.78 -10.97
N GLU A 51 -7.35 6.37 -10.75
CA GLU A 51 -7.11 7.82 -10.83
C GLU A 51 -7.60 8.39 -12.17
N SER A 52 -7.24 7.74 -13.29
CA SER A 52 -7.60 8.20 -14.63
C SER A 52 -9.11 8.32 -14.82
N LEU A 53 -9.89 7.35 -14.30
CA LEU A 53 -11.34 7.37 -14.38
C LEU A 53 -11.93 8.45 -13.45
N LEU A 54 -11.47 8.48 -12.20
CA LEU A 54 -11.95 9.42 -11.20
C LEU A 54 -11.67 10.87 -11.61
N LEU A 55 -10.49 11.17 -12.15
CA LEU A 55 -10.15 12.50 -12.68
C LEU A 55 -10.99 12.87 -13.90
N MET A 56 -11.23 11.92 -14.81
CA MET A 56 -12.11 12.15 -15.95
C MET A 56 -13.50 12.58 -15.45
N ILE A 57 -14.06 11.87 -14.47
CA ILE A 57 -15.39 12.15 -13.95
C ILE A 57 -15.41 13.45 -13.15
N TRP A 58 -14.42 13.66 -12.27
CA TRP A 58 -14.23 14.89 -11.51
C TRP A 58 -14.17 16.14 -12.41
N SER A 59 -13.45 16.07 -13.54
CA SER A 59 -13.38 17.17 -14.50
C SER A 59 -14.74 17.55 -15.11
N GLN A 60 -15.66 16.58 -15.20
CA GLN A 60 -16.98 16.74 -15.79
C GLN A 60 -18.06 17.12 -14.77
N LEU A 61 -17.86 16.78 -13.49
CA LEU A 61 -18.83 17.02 -12.41
C LEU A 61 -19.18 18.50 -12.19
N ASN A 62 -18.34 19.42 -12.67
CA ASN A 62 -18.57 20.88 -12.60
C ASN A 62 -19.17 21.51 -13.86
N SER A 63 -19.25 20.78 -14.99
CA SER A 63 -19.55 21.37 -16.30
C SER A 63 -20.46 20.54 -17.22
N SER A 64 -20.76 19.28 -16.87
CA SER A 64 -21.49 18.33 -17.71
C SER A 64 -22.71 17.73 -17.02
N SER A 65 -23.68 17.30 -17.82
CA SER A 65 -24.82 16.52 -17.35
C SER A 65 -24.39 15.11 -16.96
N ILE A 66 -25.08 14.51 -15.99
CA ILE A 66 -24.87 13.12 -15.55
C ILE A 66 -24.91 12.13 -16.72
N SER A 67 -25.81 12.34 -17.68
CA SER A 67 -25.90 11.51 -18.89
C SER A 67 -24.59 11.44 -19.71
N LYS A 68 -23.78 12.52 -19.71
CA LYS A 68 -22.46 12.50 -20.35
C LYS A 68 -21.44 11.70 -19.54
N ILE A 69 -21.50 11.82 -18.21
CA ILE A 69 -20.66 11.05 -17.29
C ILE A 69 -20.98 9.56 -17.43
N GLU A 70 -22.26 9.18 -17.39
CA GLU A 70 -22.74 7.81 -17.62
C GLU A 70 -22.20 7.23 -18.93
N HIS A 71 -22.32 7.98 -20.04
CA HIS A 71 -21.80 7.52 -21.33
C HIS A 71 -20.29 7.26 -21.29
N GLN A 72 -19.51 8.17 -20.69
CA GLN A 72 -18.06 8.03 -20.60
C GLN A 72 -17.64 6.88 -19.69
N VAL A 73 -18.31 6.70 -18.55
CA VAL A 73 -18.11 5.55 -17.65
C VAL A 73 -18.38 4.25 -18.39
N MET A 74 -19.48 4.16 -19.14
CA MET A 74 -19.82 2.96 -19.91
C MET A 74 -18.81 2.67 -21.02
N VAL A 75 -18.32 3.69 -21.72
CA VAL A 75 -17.24 3.54 -22.72
C VAL A 75 -15.96 3.04 -22.07
N TRP A 76 -15.57 3.61 -20.93
CA TRP A 76 -14.40 3.17 -20.16
C TRP A 76 -14.57 1.73 -19.67
N TYR A 77 -15.72 1.39 -19.11
CA TYR A 77 -16.03 0.06 -18.58
C TYR A 77 -15.99 -1.00 -19.68
N GLY A 78 -16.57 -0.70 -20.85
CA GLY A 78 -16.46 -1.57 -22.02
C GLY A 78 -15.02 -1.78 -22.51
N ARG A 79 -14.12 -0.79 -22.34
CA ARG A 79 -12.69 -0.97 -22.61
C ARG A 79 -12.02 -1.85 -21.56
N GLN A 80 -12.33 -1.68 -20.27
CA GLN A 80 -11.80 -2.53 -19.20
C GLN A 80 -12.15 -3.99 -19.41
N LYS A 81 -13.41 -4.32 -19.74
CA LYS A 81 -13.84 -5.70 -19.99
C LYS A 81 -13.09 -6.40 -21.13
N ARG A 82 -12.62 -5.64 -22.12
CA ARG A 82 -11.86 -6.16 -23.26
C ARG A 82 -10.35 -6.20 -23.02
N SER A 83 -9.87 -5.56 -21.97
CA SER A 83 -8.45 -5.52 -21.62
C SER A 83 -8.09 -6.69 -20.72
N GLN A 84 -6.99 -7.38 -21.03
CA GLN A 84 -6.38 -8.36 -20.12
C GLN A 84 -5.66 -7.67 -18.94
N LYS A 85 -5.33 -6.38 -19.09
CA LYS A 85 -4.72 -5.53 -18.06
C LYS A 85 -5.75 -4.51 -17.58
N ASN A 86 -6.81 -4.98 -16.93
CA ASN A 86 -7.85 -4.14 -16.36
C ASN A 86 -7.68 -4.05 -14.84
N ILE A 87 -8.38 -3.12 -14.19
CA ILE A 87 -8.22 -2.90 -12.74
C ILE A 87 -8.57 -4.16 -11.94
N LEU A 88 -9.62 -4.89 -12.35
CA LEU A 88 -10.05 -6.10 -11.65
C LEU A 88 -9.06 -7.25 -11.80
N SER A 89 -8.51 -7.47 -13.01
CA SER A 89 -7.45 -8.46 -13.22
C SER A 89 -6.16 -8.06 -12.50
N GLY A 90 -5.86 -6.76 -12.43
CA GLY A 90 -4.79 -6.20 -11.60
C GLY A 90 -4.97 -6.55 -10.12
N TYR A 91 -6.18 -6.37 -9.58
CA TYR A 91 -6.50 -6.74 -8.20
C TYR A 91 -6.26 -8.22 -7.92
N TYR A 92 -6.80 -9.11 -8.75
CA TYR A 92 -6.60 -10.56 -8.55
C TYR A 92 -5.12 -10.95 -8.65
N ARG A 93 -4.39 -10.39 -9.61
CA ARG A 93 -2.94 -10.59 -9.72
C ARG A 93 -2.18 -10.08 -8.49
N LEU A 94 -2.63 -8.98 -7.87
CA LEU A 94 -2.04 -8.49 -6.61
C LEU A 94 -2.21 -9.52 -5.49
N GLN A 95 -3.41 -10.11 -5.38
CA GLN A 95 -3.71 -11.11 -4.37
C GLN A 95 -2.90 -12.39 -4.60
N GLU A 96 -2.71 -12.81 -5.85
CA GLU A 96 -1.84 -13.92 -6.20
C GLU A 96 -0.39 -13.65 -5.75
N TYR A 97 0.16 -12.48 -6.05
CA TYR A 97 1.51 -12.10 -5.63
C TYR A 97 1.67 -12.02 -4.11
N LEU A 98 0.67 -11.50 -3.39
CA LEU A 98 0.68 -11.47 -1.93
C LEU A 98 0.64 -12.88 -1.33
N THR A 99 -0.18 -13.77 -1.90
CA THR A 99 -0.28 -15.17 -1.48
C THR A 99 1.02 -15.94 -1.71
N GLU A 100 1.63 -15.74 -2.88
CA GLU A 100 2.93 -16.33 -3.22
C GLU A 100 4.03 -15.82 -2.28
N TRP A 101 4.09 -14.50 -2.06
CA TRP A 101 5.04 -13.90 -1.14
C TRP A 101 4.87 -14.40 0.30
N ALA A 102 3.64 -14.52 0.81
CA ALA A 102 3.39 -15.01 2.16
C ALA A 102 3.83 -16.47 2.37
N SER A 103 3.96 -17.23 1.28
CA SER A 103 4.50 -18.60 1.29
C SER A 103 6.03 -18.64 1.37
N SER A 104 6.73 -17.50 1.24
CA SER A 104 8.19 -17.43 1.34
C SER A 104 8.70 -17.72 2.75
N PRO A 105 9.87 -18.36 2.90
CA PRO A 105 10.51 -18.58 4.21
C PRO A 105 10.70 -17.28 4.99
N GLU A 106 11.04 -16.19 4.28
CA GLU A 106 11.20 -14.87 4.87
C GLU A 106 9.88 -14.40 5.49
N ALA A 107 8.78 -14.33 4.74
CA ALA A 107 7.49 -13.87 5.27
C ALA A 107 7.03 -14.72 6.48
N GLN A 108 7.20 -16.05 6.40
CA GLN A 108 6.87 -16.95 7.50
C GLN A 108 7.70 -16.70 8.76
N SER A 109 9.00 -16.40 8.61
CA SER A 109 9.87 -16.08 9.75
C SER A 109 9.47 -14.80 10.50
N TYR A 110 8.75 -13.88 9.84
CA TYR A 110 8.18 -12.67 10.42
C TYR A 110 6.67 -12.82 10.72
N GLY A 111 6.12 -14.03 10.76
CA GLY A 111 4.70 -14.24 11.11
C GLY A 111 3.74 -13.40 10.27
N LEU A 112 4.11 -13.17 9.00
CA LEU A 112 3.35 -12.33 8.08
C LEU A 112 2.39 -13.21 7.26
N SER A 113 1.21 -12.66 7.05
CA SER A 113 0.17 -13.23 6.19
C SER A 113 0.20 -12.57 4.82
N GLY A 114 -0.59 -13.07 3.86
CA GLY A 114 -0.78 -12.46 2.54
C GLY A 114 -1.53 -11.12 2.53
N LYS A 115 -1.56 -10.38 3.65
CA LYS A 115 -2.22 -9.08 3.76
C LYS A 115 -1.32 -7.97 3.21
N TRP A 116 -1.94 -6.94 2.62
CA TRP A 116 -1.23 -5.75 2.15
C TRP A 116 -0.45 -5.06 3.27
N SER A 117 -1.07 -4.91 4.45
CA SER A 117 -0.44 -4.33 5.63
C SER A 117 0.83 -5.07 6.04
N ASP A 118 0.79 -6.40 6.00
CA ASP A 118 1.93 -7.26 6.33
C ASP A 118 3.06 -7.12 5.31
N TYR A 119 2.72 -7.03 4.03
CA TYR A 119 3.69 -6.75 2.99
C TYR A 119 4.36 -5.37 3.18
N LEU A 120 3.60 -4.33 3.52
CA LEU A 120 4.15 -3.01 3.79
C LEU A 120 5.10 -3.02 5.00
N LEU A 121 4.73 -3.70 6.08
CA LEU A 121 5.59 -3.89 7.25
C LEU A 121 6.90 -4.59 6.90
N PHE A 122 6.82 -5.63 6.07
CA PHE A 122 7.99 -6.34 5.58
C PHE A 122 8.94 -5.42 4.81
N VAL A 123 8.45 -4.68 3.81
CA VAL A 123 9.33 -3.82 3.00
C VAL A 123 9.94 -2.68 3.82
N MET A 124 9.23 -2.20 4.85
CA MET A 124 9.75 -1.18 5.76
C MET A 124 10.91 -1.70 6.63
N ALA A 125 10.82 -2.95 7.09
CA ALA A 125 11.74 -3.51 8.08
C ALA A 125 12.89 -4.33 7.45
N VAL A 126 12.64 -4.97 6.32
CA VAL A 126 13.50 -6.05 5.79
C VAL A 126 14.23 -5.63 4.51
N GLU A 127 13.60 -4.84 3.64
CA GLU A 127 14.22 -4.45 2.37
C GLU A 127 15.46 -3.58 2.58
N THR A 128 16.46 -3.82 1.73
CA THR A 128 17.70 -3.05 1.75
C THR A 128 17.45 -1.65 1.19
N ASN A 129 17.55 -0.64 2.06
CA ASN A 129 17.33 0.77 1.77
C ASN A 129 18.30 1.64 2.60
N LEU A 130 18.16 2.96 2.54
CA LEU A 130 19.06 3.87 3.26
C LEU A 130 19.03 3.64 4.78
N LEU A 131 17.84 3.46 5.37
CA LEU A 131 17.67 3.30 6.81
C LEU A 131 18.14 1.92 7.30
N THR A 132 17.83 0.85 6.56
CA THR A 132 18.30 -0.49 6.94
C THR A 132 19.82 -0.61 6.81
N LYS A 133 20.44 0.00 5.77
CA LYS A 133 21.91 0.08 5.66
C LYS A 133 22.56 0.85 6.81
N ALA A 134 21.95 1.95 7.25
CA ALA A 134 22.46 2.72 8.38
C ALA A 134 22.37 1.90 9.69
N SER A 135 21.26 1.19 9.89
CA SER A 135 21.03 0.34 11.07
C SER A 135 22.00 -0.85 11.11
N SER A 136 22.33 -1.43 9.94
CA SER A 136 23.33 -2.49 9.82
C SER A 136 24.79 -2.01 9.85
N GLY A 137 25.04 -0.71 10.02
CA GLY A 137 26.40 -0.16 10.05
C GLY A 137 27.12 -0.14 8.69
N ILE A 138 26.42 -0.45 7.59
CA ILE A 138 26.98 -0.42 6.22
C ILE A 138 27.31 1.03 5.82
N ILE A 139 26.50 1.98 6.29
CA ILE A 139 26.73 3.42 6.08
C ILE A 139 26.64 4.14 7.42
N SER A 140 27.34 5.28 7.54
CA SER A 140 27.18 6.19 8.66
C SER A 140 26.13 7.24 8.33
N LEU A 141 25.12 7.37 9.18
CA LEU A 141 24.07 8.38 9.07
C LEU A 141 23.90 9.06 10.43
N PRO A 142 24.03 10.39 10.56
CA PRO A 142 23.83 11.08 11.82
C PRO A 142 22.43 10.79 12.40
N ALA A 143 22.33 10.60 13.72
CA ALA A 143 21.06 10.24 14.38
C ALA A 143 19.89 11.17 14.01
N ARG A 144 20.12 12.49 14.02
CA ARG A 144 19.11 13.49 13.62
C ARG A 144 18.65 13.30 12.16
N ASN A 145 19.56 12.97 11.26
CA ASN A 145 19.23 12.73 9.85
C ASN A 145 18.46 11.42 9.70
N ARG A 146 18.86 10.39 10.44
CA ARG A 146 18.19 9.08 10.48
C ARG A 146 16.73 9.24 10.95
N GLU A 147 16.50 9.98 12.04
CA GLU A 147 15.16 10.31 12.53
C GLU A 147 14.35 11.07 11.49
N THR A 148 14.89 12.17 10.94
CA THR A 148 14.18 12.99 9.94
C THR A 148 13.74 12.17 8.73
N ILE A 149 14.63 11.32 8.21
CA ILE A 149 14.36 10.45 7.07
C ILE A 149 13.33 9.38 7.44
N ALA A 150 13.43 8.79 8.63
CA ALA A 150 12.47 7.80 9.11
C ALA A 150 11.07 8.39 9.30
N THR A 151 10.94 9.57 9.89
CA THR A 151 9.68 10.31 10.01
C THR A 151 9.05 10.56 8.65
N LEU A 152 9.84 11.03 7.67
CA LEU A 152 9.35 11.27 6.32
C LEU A 152 8.94 9.96 5.64
N PHE A 153 9.75 8.90 5.76
CA PHE A 153 9.43 7.59 5.20
C PHE A 153 8.13 7.03 5.76
N LEU A 154 7.93 7.10 7.08
CA LEU A 154 6.68 6.66 7.73
C LEU A 154 5.48 7.45 7.25
N SER A 155 5.61 8.77 7.04
CA SER A 155 4.53 9.58 6.45
C SER A 155 4.14 9.08 5.05
N LYS A 156 5.13 8.74 4.20
CA LYS A 156 4.87 8.21 2.85
C LYS A 156 4.26 6.81 2.90
N MET A 157 4.79 5.94 3.75
CA MET A 157 4.26 4.58 3.90
C MET A 157 2.83 4.57 4.45
N GLN A 158 2.48 5.52 5.32
CA GLN A 158 1.12 5.67 5.83
C GLN A 158 0.12 6.00 4.71
N MET A 159 0.47 6.91 3.79
CA MET A 159 -0.39 7.25 2.64
C MET A 159 -0.66 6.01 1.76
N ILE A 160 0.36 5.18 1.55
CA ILE A 160 0.25 3.92 0.81
C ILE A 160 -0.56 2.88 1.58
N TYR A 161 -0.41 2.81 2.90
CA TYR A 161 -1.18 1.93 3.77
C TYR A 161 -2.68 2.26 3.74
N THR A 162 -3.02 3.54 3.84
CA THR A 162 -4.42 4.01 3.77
C THR A 162 -5.08 3.72 2.43
N ALA A 163 -4.28 3.71 1.35
CA ALA A 163 -4.70 3.26 0.03
C ALA A 163 -4.63 1.72 -0.08
N GLU A 164 -5.37 1.05 0.79
CA GLU A 164 -5.43 -0.41 0.87
C GLU A 164 -6.14 -0.98 -0.39
N PRO A 165 -5.52 -1.91 -1.14
CA PRO A 165 -6.03 -2.39 -2.41
C PRO A 165 -7.44 -2.99 -2.38
N HIS A 166 -7.76 -3.82 -1.38
CA HIS A 166 -9.06 -4.49 -1.30
C HIS A 166 -10.19 -3.48 -1.05
N GLN A 167 -10.01 -2.58 -0.09
CA GLN A 167 -10.96 -1.52 0.23
C GLN A 167 -11.11 -0.55 -0.95
N LEU A 168 -9.99 -0.11 -1.56
CA LEU A 168 -10.04 0.77 -2.73
C LEU A 168 -10.78 0.12 -3.90
N CYS A 169 -10.52 -1.16 -4.20
CA CYS A 169 -11.24 -1.85 -5.26
C CYS A 169 -12.73 -2.01 -4.94
N THR A 170 -13.06 -2.34 -3.69
CA THR A 170 -14.45 -2.46 -3.23
C THR A 170 -15.18 -1.13 -3.40
N ASP A 171 -14.65 -0.05 -2.82
CA ASP A 171 -15.23 1.29 -2.89
C ASP A 171 -15.38 1.75 -4.35
N PHE A 172 -14.36 1.51 -5.18
CA PHE A 172 -14.34 1.91 -6.58
C PHE A 172 -15.39 1.18 -7.42
N PHE A 173 -15.50 -0.15 -7.29
CA PHE A 173 -16.51 -0.90 -8.05
C PHE A 173 -17.93 -0.72 -7.52
N THR A 174 -18.10 -0.54 -6.20
CA THR A 174 -19.38 -0.16 -5.61
C THR A 174 -19.83 1.19 -6.15
N TRP A 175 -18.93 2.18 -6.20
CA TRP A 175 -19.20 3.49 -6.77
C TRP A 175 -19.54 3.45 -8.27
N LEU A 176 -18.95 2.51 -9.03
CA LEU A 176 -19.26 2.32 -10.45
C LEU A 176 -20.61 1.64 -10.72
N SER A 177 -21.12 0.85 -9.77
CA SER A 177 -22.30 0.01 -9.97
C SER A 177 -23.56 0.74 -10.46
N PRO A 178 -23.87 1.99 -10.07
CA PRO A 178 -25.04 2.71 -10.60
C PRO A 178 -24.93 3.01 -12.09
N PHE A 179 -23.70 3.18 -12.60
CA PHE A 179 -23.46 3.48 -14.02
C PHE A 179 -23.48 2.23 -14.88
N THR A 180 -22.90 1.13 -14.37
CA THR A 180 -22.70 -0.11 -15.14
C THR A 180 -23.87 -1.09 -15.02
N GLN A 181 -24.72 -0.94 -14.01
CA GLN A 181 -25.73 -1.92 -13.60
C GLN A 181 -25.11 -3.29 -13.24
N GLU A 182 -23.82 -3.30 -12.91
CA GLU A 182 -23.06 -4.50 -12.54
C GLU A 182 -22.47 -4.33 -11.15
N SER A 183 -22.62 -5.37 -10.33
CA SER A 183 -21.98 -5.45 -9.02
C SER A 183 -20.77 -6.37 -9.10
N VAL A 184 -19.62 -5.86 -8.66
CA VAL A 184 -18.40 -6.67 -8.50
C VAL A 184 -18.31 -7.06 -7.03
N SER A 185 -18.39 -8.36 -6.75
CA SER A 185 -18.14 -8.90 -5.42
C SER A 185 -16.69 -9.36 -5.34
N LEU A 186 -15.92 -8.76 -4.44
CA LEU A 186 -14.56 -9.18 -4.13
C LEU A 186 -14.57 -10.14 -2.94
N PRO A 187 -13.71 -11.17 -2.94
CA PRO A 187 -13.65 -12.12 -1.83
C PRO A 187 -13.22 -11.39 -0.54
N VAL A 188 -13.98 -11.60 0.53
CA VAL A 188 -13.62 -11.12 1.87
C VAL A 188 -12.59 -12.09 2.44
N PHE A 189 -11.44 -11.57 2.87
CA PHE A 189 -10.44 -12.36 3.56
C PHE A 189 -10.71 -12.32 5.06
N GLU A 190 -10.69 -13.50 5.70
CA GLU A 190 -10.82 -13.59 7.14
C GLU A 190 -9.60 -12.93 7.81
N ASP A 191 -9.87 -12.28 8.94
CA ASP A 191 -8.82 -11.61 9.69
C ASP A 191 -8.04 -12.68 10.46
N ASP A 192 -6.95 -13.18 9.86
CA ASP A 192 -6.06 -14.10 10.55
C ASP A 192 -5.49 -13.47 11.84
N ASP A 193 -5.48 -14.26 12.92
CA ASP A 193 -4.86 -13.89 14.19
C ASP A 193 -3.39 -13.45 13.98
N LEU A 194 -3.01 -12.35 14.63
CA LEU A 194 -1.65 -11.82 14.59
C LEU A 194 -0.65 -12.85 15.13
N ARG A 195 0.09 -13.49 14.21
CA ARG A 195 1.20 -14.38 14.56
C ARG A 195 2.38 -13.55 15.04
N GLN A 196 2.85 -13.84 16.25
CA GLN A 196 4.03 -13.19 16.82
C GLN A 196 5.32 -13.72 16.17
N THR A 197 6.27 -12.82 16.01
CA THR A 197 7.61 -13.12 15.49
C THR A 197 8.63 -13.21 16.64
N LYS A 198 9.84 -13.67 16.32
CA LYS A 198 10.98 -13.61 17.26
C LYS A 198 11.50 -12.19 17.54
N PHE A 199 11.04 -11.19 16.78
CA PHE A 199 11.46 -9.79 16.87
C PHE A 199 10.45 -9.02 17.73
N ALA A 200 10.85 -8.67 18.96
CA ALA A 200 9.96 -8.06 19.94
C ALA A 200 9.58 -6.62 19.55
N ALA A 201 10.55 -5.83 19.08
CA ALA A 201 10.28 -4.47 18.63
C ALA A 201 9.34 -4.50 17.41
N PHE A 202 9.54 -5.46 16.50
CA PHE A 202 8.66 -5.62 15.33
C PHE A 202 7.20 -5.90 15.74
N ASN A 203 6.99 -6.81 16.69
CA ASN A 203 5.65 -7.13 17.18
C ASN A 203 4.96 -5.92 17.84
N VAL A 204 5.71 -5.14 18.63
CA VAL A 204 5.18 -3.91 19.28
C VAL A 204 4.85 -2.86 18.24
N PHE A 205 5.78 -2.59 17.32
CA PHE A 205 5.59 -1.60 16.26
C PHE A 205 4.39 -1.94 15.36
N ARG A 206 4.26 -3.20 14.93
CA ARG A 206 3.10 -3.69 14.16
C ARG A 206 1.77 -3.43 14.87
N LYS A 207 1.72 -3.65 16.18
CA LYS A 207 0.51 -3.43 17.00
C LYS A 207 0.16 -1.96 17.18
N GLU A 208 1.15 -1.08 17.25
CA GLU A 208 0.92 0.36 17.42
C GLU A 208 0.60 1.05 16.08
N LEU A 209 1.16 0.57 14.97
CA LEU A 209 0.83 1.06 13.63
C LEU A 209 -0.66 0.89 13.29
N THR A 210 -1.26 -0.23 13.67
CA THR A 210 -2.69 -0.49 13.39
C THR A 210 -3.65 0.36 14.20
N LYS A 211 -3.17 1.04 15.25
CA LYS A 211 -3.98 1.90 16.12
C LYS A 211 -3.74 3.39 15.91
N SER A 212 -2.72 3.74 15.13
CA SER A 212 -2.23 5.11 15.03
C SER A 212 -2.55 5.72 13.67
N ASP A 213 -3.18 6.89 13.71
CA ASP A 213 -3.34 7.77 12.54
C ASP A 213 -2.15 8.72 12.34
N GLN A 214 -1.09 8.57 13.13
CA GLN A 214 0.11 9.41 13.06
C GLN A 214 1.38 8.57 13.05
N TRP A 215 1.57 7.77 11.99
CA TRP A 215 2.76 6.96 11.81
C TRP A 215 4.08 7.72 11.98
N PRO A 216 4.23 9.00 11.55
CA PRO A 216 5.46 9.77 11.77
C PRO A 216 5.88 9.89 13.24
N SER A 217 4.92 9.87 14.17
CA SER A 217 5.20 9.91 15.62
C SER A 217 5.83 8.62 16.14
N LEU A 218 5.68 7.51 15.41
CA LEU A 218 6.22 6.20 15.76
C LEU A 218 7.66 5.99 15.27
N CYS A 219 8.35 7.06 14.83
CA CYS A 219 9.69 6.97 14.26
C CYS A 219 10.71 6.31 15.19
N GLY A 220 10.65 6.57 16.51
CA GLY A 220 11.51 5.91 17.48
C GLY A 220 11.33 4.39 17.47
N MET A 221 10.08 3.92 17.58
CA MET A 221 9.75 2.49 17.52
C MET A 221 10.19 1.85 16.20
N TYR A 222 10.01 2.56 15.08
CA TYR A 222 10.45 2.06 13.79
C TYR A 222 11.97 1.90 13.72
N LEU A 223 12.74 2.86 14.24
CA LEU A 223 14.20 2.75 14.29
C LEU A 223 14.66 1.60 15.19
N ASP A 224 13.98 1.38 16.33
CA ASP A 224 14.24 0.25 17.22
C ASP A 224 14.04 -1.10 16.50
N VAL A 225 13.01 -1.21 15.64
CA VAL A 225 12.79 -2.39 14.79
C VAL A 225 13.98 -2.63 13.86
N LEU A 226 14.46 -1.58 13.20
CA LEU A 226 15.58 -1.72 12.27
C LEU A 226 16.86 -2.14 12.98
N ASP A 227 17.11 -1.59 14.18
CA ASP A 227 18.29 -1.91 14.99
C ASP A 227 18.22 -3.34 15.54
N GLU A 228 17.05 -3.80 16.01
CA GLU A 228 16.84 -5.19 16.46
C GLU A 228 17.12 -6.19 15.32
N ILE A 229 16.53 -5.95 14.14
CA ILE A 229 16.71 -6.84 12.98
C ILE A 229 18.17 -6.84 12.51
N ALA A 230 18.81 -5.68 12.47
CA ALA A 230 20.21 -5.56 12.10
C ALA A 230 21.14 -6.31 13.07
N GLY A 231 20.94 -6.14 14.38
CA GLY A 231 21.70 -6.84 15.41
C GLY A 231 21.61 -8.35 15.26
N LYS A 232 20.39 -8.88 15.09
CA LYS A 232 20.16 -10.32 14.92
C LYS A 232 20.78 -10.89 13.65
N ARG A 233 20.83 -10.13 12.55
CA ARG A 233 21.50 -10.56 11.31
C ARG A 233 23.02 -10.61 11.46
N ASN A 234 23.60 -9.66 12.19
CA ASN A 234 25.03 -9.62 12.42
C ASN A 234 25.49 -10.78 13.32
N GLU A 235 24.75 -11.09 14.38
CA GLU A 235 25.00 -12.25 15.25
C GLU A 235 25.06 -13.56 14.45
N GLN A 236 24.09 -13.80 13.55
CA GLN A 236 24.05 -14.99 12.70
C GLN A 236 25.25 -15.09 11.74
N GLN A 237 25.70 -13.97 11.18
CA GLN A 237 26.86 -13.95 10.28
C GLN A 237 28.20 -14.15 11.00
N GLU A 238 28.27 -13.86 12.30
CA GLU A 238 29.45 -14.14 13.13
C GLU A 238 29.49 -15.62 13.54
N GLU A 239 28.34 -16.21 13.87
CA GLU A 239 28.22 -17.64 14.18
C GLU A 239 28.58 -18.54 12.99
N GLU A 240 28.20 -18.17 11.76
CA GLU A 240 28.56 -18.92 10.54
C GLU A 240 30.06 -18.87 10.16
N LYS A 241 30.81 -17.92 10.74
CA LYS A 241 32.25 -17.75 10.48
C LYS A 241 33.15 -18.46 11.50
N THR A 242 32.56 -19.04 12.55
CA THR A 242 33.28 -19.68 13.67
C THR A 242 33.21 -21.20 13.56
#